data_AF-A0A8J2H6I4-F1
#
_entry.id   AF-A0A8J2H6I4-F1
#
_cell.length_a   1.000
_cell.length_b   1.000
_cell.length_c   1.000
_cell.angle_alpha   90.00
_cell.angle_beta   90.00
_cell.angle_gamma   90.00
#
_symmetry.space_group_name_H-M   'P 1'
#
loop_
_entity.id
_entity.type
_entity.pdbx_description
1 polymer ?
#
loop_
_entity_poly.entity_id
_entity_poly.type
_entity_poly.pdbx_seq_one_letter_code
_entity_poly.pdbx_strand_id
1 'polypeptide(L)'
;SLGKFCQFNTDCDDRENLKCSDDKICACKDHYALLNGTCIPVSNGFCSHNIECKLHGFYCVNNECQCKSNFTLVSEHQCVETNLVSSCIDSIDCGDFWHAKCVNNKCVCTYNHVAINNSTCYPISGGLCWTDHQCPEQNFECIDFHCK
;
A
#
# COMPACT_ATOMS: atom_id res chain seq x y z
N SER A 1 -14.46 3.30 -15.84
CA SER A 1 -13.12 3.88 -16.08
C SER A 1 -12.64 4.59 -14.82
N LEU A 2 -11.34 4.60 -14.57
CA LEU A 2 -10.73 5.24 -13.39
C LEU A 2 -11.20 6.70 -13.19
N GLY A 3 -11.50 7.07 -11.95
CA GLY A 3 -11.90 8.42 -11.54
C GLY A 3 -13.32 8.84 -11.92
N LYS A 4 -14.09 8.01 -12.63
CA LYS A 4 -15.49 8.31 -12.95
C LYS A 4 -16.42 7.97 -11.78
N PHE A 5 -17.53 8.69 -11.69
CA PHE A 5 -18.62 8.36 -10.78
C PHE A 5 -19.15 6.95 -11.02
N CYS A 6 -19.50 6.25 -9.94
CA CYS A 6 -20.07 4.92 -9.95
C CYS A 6 -21.02 4.73 -8.76
N GLN A 7 -21.98 3.83 -8.91
CA GLN A 7 -22.84 3.36 -7.83
C GLN A 7 -22.49 1.92 -7.44
N PHE A 8 -22.09 1.11 -8.42
CA PHE A 8 -21.72 -0.29 -8.28
C PHE A 8 -20.38 -0.59 -8.95
N ASN A 9 -19.73 -1.68 -8.54
CA ASN A 9 -18.48 -2.13 -9.16
C ASN A 9 -18.62 -2.37 -10.68
N THR A 10 -19.81 -2.80 -11.13
CA THR A 10 -20.13 -3.02 -12.54
C THR A 10 -20.14 -1.75 -13.39
N ASP A 11 -20.20 -0.57 -12.76
CA ASP A 11 -20.09 0.72 -13.45
C ASP A 11 -18.62 1.05 -13.79
N CYS A 12 -17.70 0.38 -13.11
CA CYS A 12 -16.28 0.43 -13.39
C CYS A 12 -15.90 -0.66 -14.40
N ASP A 13 -14.87 -0.41 -15.21
CA ASP A 13 -14.45 -1.40 -16.20
C ASP A 13 -13.70 -2.53 -15.47
N ASP A 14 -14.31 -3.70 -15.37
CA ASP A 14 -13.73 -4.86 -14.68
C ASP A 14 -12.39 -5.30 -15.28
N ARG A 15 -12.13 -5.01 -16.57
CA ARG A 15 -10.87 -5.33 -17.25
C ARG A 15 -9.71 -4.47 -16.76
N GLU A 16 -10.00 -3.36 -16.09
CA GLU A 16 -9.00 -2.40 -15.60
C GLU A 16 -8.66 -2.62 -14.11
N ASN A 17 -9.11 -3.72 -13.50
CA ASN A 17 -8.95 -4.00 -12.06
C ASN A 17 -9.48 -2.86 -11.18
N LEU A 18 -10.66 -2.33 -11.54
CA LEU A 18 -11.31 -1.22 -10.84
C LEU A 18 -12.49 -1.67 -9.97
N LYS A 19 -12.71 -1.01 -8.84
CA LYS A 19 -13.92 -1.11 -8.03
C LYS A 19 -14.54 0.27 -7.83
N CYS A 20 -15.82 0.28 -7.48
CA CYS A 20 -16.44 1.50 -7.00
C CYS A 20 -16.05 1.70 -5.53
N SER A 21 -15.37 2.80 -5.25
CA SER A 21 -14.99 3.18 -3.88
C SER A 21 -16.18 3.67 -3.07
N ASP A 22 -15.98 3.83 -1.76
CA ASP A 22 -16.99 4.39 -0.86
C ASP A 22 -17.35 5.84 -1.24
N ASP A 23 -16.38 6.58 -1.80
CA ASP A 23 -16.55 7.94 -2.34
C ASP A 23 -17.29 7.99 -3.70
N LYS A 24 -17.84 6.85 -4.15
CA LYS A 24 -18.61 6.73 -5.39
C LYS A 24 -17.81 7.10 -6.64
N ILE A 25 -16.51 6.84 -6.61
CA ILE A 25 -15.61 6.96 -7.76
C ILE A 25 -14.92 5.63 -8.05
N CYS A 26 -14.69 5.34 -9.33
CA CYS A 26 -13.93 4.15 -9.73
C CYS A 26 -12.46 4.30 -9.33
N ALA A 27 -11.99 3.40 -8.48
CA ALA A 27 -10.62 3.32 -7.97
C ALA A 27 -10.05 1.90 -8.19
N CYS A 28 -8.77 1.68 -7.92
CA CYS A 28 -8.19 0.34 -8.02
C CYS A 28 -8.82 -0.63 -7.01
N LYS A 29 -8.98 -1.90 -7.41
CA LYS A 29 -9.38 -3.00 -6.52
C LYS A 29 -8.34 -3.19 -5.41
N ASP A 30 -8.74 -3.86 -4.33
CA ASP A 30 -7.79 -4.25 -3.28
C ASP A 30 -6.66 -5.10 -3.87
N HIS A 31 -5.45 -4.91 -3.35
CA HIS A 31 -4.21 -5.51 -3.89
C HIS A 31 -3.79 -4.99 -5.27
N TYR A 32 -4.36 -3.86 -5.72
CA TYR A 32 -3.91 -3.13 -6.90
C TYR A 32 -3.62 -1.66 -6.56
N ALA A 33 -2.54 -1.12 -7.10
CA ALA A 33 -2.17 0.27 -6.95
C ALA A 33 -2.16 1.00 -8.29
N LEU A 34 -2.48 2.30 -8.27
CA LEU A 34 -2.45 3.13 -9.46
C LEU A 34 -0.99 3.46 -9.82
N LEU A 35 -0.54 3.01 -11.00
CA LEU A 35 0.74 3.39 -11.59
C LEU A 35 0.53 3.82 -13.04
N ASN A 36 0.89 5.07 -13.36
CA ASN A 36 0.77 5.65 -14.70
C ASN A 36 -0.63 5.48 -15.33
N GLY A 37 -1.67 5.74 -14.54
CA GLY A 37 -3.06 5.64 -15.00
C GLY A 37 -3.61 4.21 -15.08
N THR A 38 -2.85 3.19 -14.67
CA THR A 38 -3.27 1.78 -14.69
C THR A 38 -3.19 1.17 -13.30
N CYS A 39 -4.19 0.37 -12.91
CA CYS A 39 -4.14 -0.41 -11.69
C CYS A 39 -3.26 -1.64 -11.90
N ILE A 40 -2.11 -1.69 -11.21
CA ILE A 40 -1.14 -2.77 -11.27
C ILE A 40 -1.21 -3.62 -10.01
N PRO A 41 -0.98 -4.94 -10.08
CA PRO A 41 -0.99 -5.79 -8.90
C PRO A 41 0.17 -5.44 -7.96
N VAL A 42 -0.12 -5.43 -6.67
CA VAL A 42 0.84 -5.22 -5.56
C VAL A 42 0.80 -6.43 -4.64
N SER A 43 1.08 -6.33 -3.34
CA SER A 43 1.05 -7.50 -2.45
C SER A 43 -0.27 -8.28 -2.55
N ASN A 44 -0.17 -9.59 -2.83
CA ASN A 44 -1.28 -10.53 -3.04
C ASN A 44 -2.18 -10.22 -4.26
N GLY A 45 -1.80 -9.25 -5.09
CA GLY A 45 -2.51 -8.94 -6.34
C GLY A 45 -2.26 -10.03 -7.37
N PHE A 46 -3.30 -10.38 -8.14
CA PHE A 46 -3.18 -11.44 -9.13
C PHE A 46 -2.17 -11.08 -10.23
N CYS A 47 -1.34 -12.04 -10.61
CA CYS A 47 -0.41 -11.94 -11.71
C CYS A 47 -0.31 -13.27 -12.47
N SER A 48 -0.04 -13.22 -13.78
CA SER A 48 0.34 -14.40 -14.57
C SER A 48 1.84 -14.46 -14.83
N HIS A 49 2.47 -13.29 -14.94
CA HIS A 49 3.90 -13.16 -15.21
C HIS A 49 4.57 -12.13 -14.32
N ASN A 50 5.88 -12.29 -14.12
CA ASN A 50 6.67 -11.40 -13.26
C ASN A 50 6.70 -9.95 -13.69
N ILE A 51 6.50 -9.69 -15.00
CA ILE A 51 6.47 -8.35 -15.57
C ILE A 51 5.24 -7.54 -15.14
N GLU A 52 4.21 -8.21 -14.61
CA GLU A 52 2.99 -7.56 -14.11
C GLU A 52 3.22 -6.95 -12.71
N CYS A 53 4.09 -7.56 -11.89
CA CYS A 53 4.49 -7.04 -10.59
C CYS A 53 5.54 -5.93 -10.74
N LYS A 54 5.11 -4.77 -11.25
CA LYS A 54 6.02 -3.69 -11.67
C LYS A 54 6.74 -2.98 -10.53
N LEU A 55 6.26 -3.10 -9.29
CA LEU A 55 6.88 -2.46 -8.14
C LEU A 55 8.20 -3.14 -7.77
N HIS A 56 9.17 -2.33 -7.35
CA HIS A 56 10.50 -2.82 -7.01
C HIS A 56 10.44 -3.88 -5.90
N GLY A 57 11.21 -4.96 -6.06
CA GLY A 57 11.29 -6.04 -5.09
C GLY A 57 10.14 -7.06 -5.17
N PHE A 58 9.11 -6.86 -6.00
CA PHE A 58 8.04 -7.84 -6.22
C PHE A 58 8.36 -8.83 -7.36
N TYR A 59 7.72 -9.99 -7.32
CA TYR A 59 7.76 -11.05 -8.33
C TYR A 59 6.49 -11.89 -8.29
N CYS A 60 6.15 -12.59 -9.37
CA CYS A 60 4.93 -13.39 -9.44
C CYS A 60 5.19 -14.80 -8.93
N VAL A 61 4.52 -15.18 -7.84
CA VAL A 61 4.63 -16.50 -7.21
C VAL A 61 3.23 -17.01 -6.90
N ASN A 62 2.90 -18.22 -7.35
CA ASN A 62 1.57 -18.82 -7.17
C ASN A 62 0.41 -17.93 -7.69
N ASN A 63 0.64 -17.23 -8.79
CA ASN A 63 -0.27 -16.24 -9.39
C ASN A 63 -0.56 -14.99 -8.54
N GLU A 64 0.31 -14.68 -7.57
CA GLU A 64 0.21 -13.49 -6.75
C GLU A 64 1.54 -12.74 -6.70
N CYS A 65 1.48 -11.41 -6.70
CA CYS A 65 2.67 -10.59 -6.53
C CYS A 65 3.11 -10.66 -5.05
N GLN A 66 4.34 -11.14 -4.86
CA GLN A 66 4.97 -11.31 -3.55
C GLN A 66 6.37 -10.70 -3.57
N CYS A 67 6.94 -10.42 -2.40
CA CYS A 67 8.33 -9.98 -2.33
C CYS A 67 9.28 -11.09 -2.78
N LYS A 68 10.33 -10.70 -3.51
CA LYS A 68 11.45 -11.57 -3.87
C LYS A 68 12.11 -12.15 -2.62
N SER A 69 12.87 -13.23 -2.80
CA SER A 69 13.77 -13.72 -1.74
C SER A 69 14.70 -12.61 -1.28
N ASN A 70 14.95 -12.53 0.04
CA ASN A 70 15.68 -11.46 0.73
C ASN A 70 15.01 -10.08 0.76
N PHE A 71 13.74 -10.00 0.39
CA PHE A 71 12.93 -8.80 0.60
C PHE A 71 11.85 -9.07 1.65
N THR A 72 11.54 -8.05 2.45
CA THR A 72 10.45 -8.02 3.41
C THR A 72 9.36 -7.12 2.89
N LEU A 73 8.11 -7.57 2.98
CA LEU A 73 6.94 -6.76 2.71
C LEU A 73 6.75 -5.77 3.86
N VAL A 74 7.14 -4.51 3.65
CA VAL A 74 7.05 -3.46 4.67
C VAL A 74 5.75 -2.67 4.59
N SER A 75 5.09 -2.65 3.44
CA SER A 75 3.72 -2.15 3.25
C SER A 75 3.10 -2.86 2.05
N GLU A 76 1.80 -2.69 1.80
CA GLU A 76 1.10 -3.34 0.68
C GLU A 76 1.72 -3.05 -0.69
N HIS A 77 2.41 -1.91 -0.80
CA HIS A 77 3.02 -1.40 -2.02
C HIS A 77 4.55 -1.47 -2.03
N GLN A 78 5.17 -2.04 -1.00
CA GLN A 78 6.62 -1.90 -0.83
C GLN A 78 7.30 -3.16 -0.29
N CYS A 79 8.24 -3.65 -1.08
CA CYS A 79 9.23 -4.63 -0.67
C CYS A 79 10.57 -3.92 -0.45
N VAL A 80 11.20 -4.14 0.71
CA VAL A 80 12.52 -3.60 1.06
C VAL A 80 13.46 -4.75 1.34
N GLU A 81 14.75 -4.60 0.99
CA GLU A 81 15.75 -5.63 1.32
C GLU A 81 15.75 -5.91 2.83
N THR A 82 15.67 -7.18 3.21
CA THR A 82 15.43 -7.62 4.60
C THR A 82 16.52 -7.17 5.58
N ASN A 83 17.76 -6.97 5.09
CA ASN A 83 18.89 -6.43 5.86
C ASN A 83 18.74 -4.93 6.19
N LEU A 84 17.95 -4.19 5.42
CA LEU A 84 17.68 -2.77 5.64
C LEU A 84 16.49 -2.54 6.58
N VAL A 85 15.61 -3.53 6.76
CA VAL A 85 14.43 -3.38 7.63
C VAL A 85 14.80 -3.55 9.10
N SER A 86 14.40 -2.57 9.91
CA SER A 86 14.60 -2.58 11.35
C SER A 86 13.99 -3.82 12.00
N SER A 87 14.75 -4.42 12.90
CA SER A 87 14.31 -5.60 13.65
C SER A 87 13.60 -5.18 14.93
N CYS A 88 12.66 -5.99 15.39
CA CYS A 88 11.86 -5.72 16.58
C CYS A 88 11.54 -7.03 17.32
N ILE A 89 11.18 -6.90 18.59
CA ILE A 89 10.58 -7.96 19.41
C ILE A 89 9.09 -7.63 19.62
N ASP A 90 8.79 -6.35 19.83
CA ASP A 90 7.43 -5.82 20.01
C ASP A 90 7.19 -4.60 19.10
N SER A 91 5.93 -4.24 18.87
CA SER A 91 5.56 -3.10 18.02
C SER A 91 6.05 -1.76 18.57
N ILE A 92 6.28 -1.67 19.90
CA ILE A 92 6.87 -0.48 20.51
C ILE A 92 8.32 -0.22 20.06
N ASP A 93 9.04 -1.26 19.60
CA ASP A 93 10.42 -1.12 19.10
C ASP A 93 10.47 -0.38 17.75
N CYS A 94 9.33 -0.29 17.05
CA CYS A 94 9.24 0.34 15.73
C CYS A 94 9.11 1.87 15.78
N GLY A 95 9.24 2.47 16.97
CA GLY A 95 9.22 3.92 17.17
C GLY A 95 7.80 4.50 17.17
N ASP A 96 7.09 4.37 16.05
CA ASP A 96 5.69 4.81 15.91
C ASP A 96 4.76 3.60 15.86
N PHE A 97 4.34 3.15 17.05
CA PHE A 97 3.51 1.95 17.21
C PHE A 97 2.11 2.07 16.60
N TRP A 98 1.68 3.28 16.22
CA TRP A 98 0.38 3.47 15.58
C TRP A 98 0.44 3.24 14.08
N HIS A 99 1.57 3.53 13.46
CA HIS A 99 1.78 3.41 12.02
C HIS A 99 2.61 2.20 11.62
N ALA A 100 3.27 1.56 12.60
CA ALA A 100 4.11 0.39 12.41
C ALA A 100 3.79 -0.68 13.46
N LYS A 101 3.97 -1.93 13.06
CA LYS A 101 3.83 -3.11 13.91
C LYS A 101 4.98 -4.08 13.72
N CYS A 102 5.27 -4.87 14.74
CA CYS A 102 6.27 -5.93 14.65
C CYS A 102 5.66 -7.20 14.06
N VAL A 103 6.17 -7.64 12.90
CA VAL A 103 5.75 -8.89 12.23
C VAL A 103 7.00 -9.68 11.88
N ASN A 104 7.08 -10.94 12.32
CA ASN A 104 8.23 -11.81 12.08
C ASN A 104 9.58 -11.16 12.45
N ASN A 105 9.61 -10.46 13.60
CA ASN A 105 10.75 -9.69 14.10
C ASN A 105 11.19 -8.52 13.21
N LYS A 106 10.32 -8.02 12.34
CA LYS A 106 10.56 -6.86 11.46
C LYS A 106 9.48 -5.82 11.62
N CYS A 107 9.89 -4.55 11.62
CA CYS A 107 8.95 -3.43 11.62
C CYS A 107 8.32 -3.28 10.24
N VAL A 108 7.00 -3.36 10.18
CA VAL A 108 6.22 -3.18 8.95
C VAL A 108 5.12 -2.16 9.20
N CYS A 109 4.76 -1.40 8.17
CA CYS A 109 3.72 -0.39 8.23
C CYS A 109 2.32 -1.01 8.35
N THR A 110 1.43 -0.28 9.00
CA THR A 110 0.00 -0.59 9.05
C THR A 110 -0.69 -0.24 7.73
N TYR A 111 -1.96 -0.61 7.59
CA TYR A 111 -2.76 -0.33 6.41
C TYR A 111 -2.77 1.16 6.05
N ASN A 112 -2.75 1.51 4.77
CA ASN A 112 -2.66 2.89 4.26
C ASN A 112 -1.43 3.68 4.76
N HIS A 113 -0.30 3.01 4.99
CA HIS A 113 0.98 3.66 5.29
C HIS A 113 2.09 3.08 4.42
N VAL A 114 3.10 3.90 4.13
CA VAL A 114 4.28 3.51 3.35
C VAL A 114 5.56 3.80 4.13
N ALA A 115 6.58 2.95 3.96
CA ALA A 115 7.85 3.18 4.63
C ALA A 115 8.67 4.20 3.84
N ILE A 116 8.99 5.33 4.45
CA ILE A 116 9.85 6.36 3.85
C ILE A 116 11.34 6.11 4.13
N ASN A 117 11.64 5.28 5.13
CA ASN A 117 12.96 4.82 5.49
C ASN A 117 12.85 3.44 6.18
N ASN A 118 13.95 2.95 6.78
CA ASN A 118 14.03 1.62 7.37
C ASN A 118 13.06 1.32 8.54
N SER A 119 12.43 2.34 9.13
CA SER A 119 11.58 2.19 10.32
C SER A 119 10.41 3.16 10.39
N THR A 120 10.35 4.19 9.55
CA THR A 120 9.33 5.23 9.63
C THR A 120 8.26 5.03 8.57
N CYS A 121 7.03 4.89 9.03
CA CYS A 121 5.83 4.74 8.21
C CYS A 121 5.09 6.07 8.16
N TYR A 122 4.76 6.54 6.96
CA TYR A 122 3.94 7.72 6.74
C TYR A 122 2.57 7.32 6.20
N PRO A 123 1.49 7.96 6.66
CA PRO A 123 0.17 7.74 6.09
C PRO A 123 0.12 8.20 4.63
N ILE A 124 -0.57 7.44 3.80
CA ILE A 124 -0.99 7.87 2.45
C ILE A 124 -2.48 8.22 2.49
N SER A 125 -3.14 8.37 1.34
CA SER A 125 -4.60 8.62 1.29
C SER A 125 -5.38 7.62 2.14
N GLY A 126 -6.22 8.13 3.06
CA GLY A 126 -6.98 7.32 4.01
C GLY A 126 -6.13 6.65 5.10
N GLY A 127 -4.85 7.02 5.24
CA GLY A 127 -3.99 6.61 6.35
C GLY A 127 -4.24 7.44 7.60
N LEU A 128 -4.03 6.84 8.77
CA LEU A 128 -4.20 7.49 10.07
C LEU A 128 -3.21 8.65 10.26
N CYS A 129 -3.69 9.75 10.82
CA CYS A 129 -2.87 10.92 11.13
C CYS A 129 -3.39 11.64 12.39
N TRP A 130 -2.56 12.51 12.97
CA TRP A 130 -2.99 13.46 14.01
C TRP A 130 -2.83 14.91 13.59
N THR A 131 -1.99 15.18 12.60
CA THR A 131 -1.62 16.53 12.18
C THR A 131 -1.28 16.54 10.70
N ASP A 132 -1.50 17.69 10.05
CA ASP A 132 -1.34 17.84 8.59
C ASP A 132 0.09 17.54 8.12
N HIS A 133 1.10 17.80 8.95
CA HIS A 133 2.50 17.56 8.59
C HIS A 133 2.86 16.08 8.43
N GLN A 134 2.00 15.17 8.87
CA GLN A 134 2.18 13.72 8.70
C GLN A 134 1.72 13.24 7.32
N CYS A 135 0.87 14.00 6.63
CA CYS A 135 0.40 13.67 5.30
C CYS A 135 1.44 14.11 4.25
N PRO A 136 2.13 13.18 3.57
CA PRO A 136 3.26 13.50 2.70
C PRO A 136 2.84 13.99 1.31
N GLU A 137 1.59 13.74 0.91
CA GLU A 137 1.05 14.18 -0.38
C GLU A 137 0.68 15.67 -0.34
N GLN A 138 1.04 16.41 -1.40
CA GLN A 138 0.69 17.82 -1.50
C GLN A 138 -0.83 18.00 -1.51
N ASN A 139 -1.31 18.89 -0.63
CA ASN A 139 -2.72 19.22 -0.39
C ASN A 139 -3.52 18.21 0.45
N PHE A 140 -2.89 17.19 1.03
CA PHE A 140 -3.58 16.36 2.00
C PHE A 140 -3.53 17.00 3.37
N GLU A 141 -4.68 17.04 4.04
CA GLU A 141 -4.84 17.52 5.41
C GLU A 141 -5.27 16.37 6.31
N CYS A 142 -5.01 16.50 7.61
CA CYS A 142 -5.44 15.50 8.57
C CYS A 142 -6.89 15.78 9.01
N ILE A 143 -7.85 15.19 8.30
CA ILE A 143 -9.28 15.41 8.51
C ILE A 143 -9.91 14.14 9.07
N ASP A 144 -10.57 14.25 10.23
CA ASP A 144 -11.14 13.11 10.96
C ASP A 144 -10.12 11.98 11.21
N PHE A 145 -8.88 12.36 11.58
CA PHE A 145 -7.76 11.43 11.80
C PHE A 145 -7.30 10.65 10.56
N HIS A 146 -7.65 11.10 9.35
CA HIS A 146 -7.21 10.48 8.10
C HIS A 146 -6.65 11.51 7.13
N CYS A 147 -5.59 11.17 6.39
CA CYS A 147 -5.11 12.02 5.30
C CYS A 147 -6.12 12.02 4.14
N LYS A 148 -6.66 13.19 3.81
CA LYS A 148 -7.67 13.41 2.77
C LYS A 148 -7.30 14.57 1.86
#